data_AF-A0A8B3LQY2-F1
#
_entry.id   AF-A0A8B3LQY2-F1
#
_cell.length_a   1.000
_cell.length_b   1.000
_cell.length_c   1.000
_cell.angle_alpha   90.00
_cell.angle_beta   90.00
_cell.angle_gamma   90.00
#
_symmetry.space_group_name_H-M   'P 1'
#
loop_
_entity.id
_entity.type
_entity.pdbx_description
1 polymer ?
#
loop_
_entity_poly.entity_id
_entity_poly.type
_entity_poly.pdbx_seq_one_letter_code
_entity_poly.pdbx_strand_id
1 'polypeptide(L)'
;MERLVHFGKYGVKTSKYSAALLLLGDRIFALESEILLKTSITQVILYPSYQTSVAYLVGIQTGMPLLRGRRPAASVVLLEYLGRSVDQRKALRACGLFDETDPAIDAGIRAMITNRIPAGTFVLETEEV
;
A
#
# COMPACT_ATOMS: atom_id res chain seq x y z
N MET A 1 10.53 -2.11 6.25
CA MET A 1 11.49 -2.75 5.33
C MET A 1 10.72 -3.81 4.58
N GLU A 2 10.09 -3.42 3.47
CA GLU A 2 9.36 -4.36 2.63
C GLU A 2 10.39 -5.18 1.83
N ARG A 3 10.29 -6.50 1.92
CA ARG A 3 11.17 -7.41 1.19
C ARG A 3 10.41 -7.90 -0.04
N LEU A 4 10.41 -7.11 -1.10
CA LEU A 4 9.99 -7.58 -2.42
C LEU A 4 11.02 -8.59 -2.93
N VAL A 5 10.83 -9.87 -2.63
CA VAL A 5 11.66 -10.95 -3.16
C VAL A 5 11.22 -11.21 -4.60
N HIS A 6 11.69 -10.39 -5.54
CA HIS A 6 11.69 -10.80 -6.93
C HIS A 6 12.93 -11.68 -7.15
N PHE A 7 12.74 -12.97 -7.40
CA PHE A 7 13.80 -13.81 -7.97
C PHE A 7 14.02 -13.41 -9.43
N GLY A 8 14.65 -12.26 -9.64
CA GLY A 8 15.16 -11.83 -10.94
C GLY A 8 16.61 -12.27 -11.13
N LYS A 9 17.10 -12.16 -12.37
CA LYS A 9 18.46 -12.50 -12.84
C LYS A 9 19.64 -11.87 -12.05
N TYR A 10 19.38 -11.09 -10.99
CA TYR A 10 20.32 -10.21 -10.29
C TYR A 10 20.33 -10.34 -8.75
N GLY A 11 19.70 -11.36 -8.16
CA GLY A 11 19.77 -11.63 -6.70
C GLY A 11 18.78 -10.83 -5.84
N VAL A 12 19.00 -10.81 -4.52
CA VAL A 12 18.11 -10.15 -3.54
C VAL A 12 18.40 -8.64 -3.48
N LYS A 13 17.42 -7.82 -3.84
CA LYS A 13 17.48 -6.36 -3.68
C LYS A 13 16.81 -5.95 -2.38
N THR A 14 17.49 -5.14 -1.57
CA THR A 14 16.89 -4.49 -0.40
C THR A 14 16.67 -3.02 -0.71
N SER A 15 15.45 -2.53 -0.45
CA SER A 15 15.11 -1.11 -0.58
C SER A 15 14.68 -0.56 0.78
N LYS A 16 15.04 0.71 1.02
CA LYS A 16 14.63 1.43 2.22
C LYS A 16 13.87 2.68 1.79
N TYR A 17 12.75 2.93 2.45
CA TYR A 17 11.87 4.04 2.16
C TYR A 17 11.79 4.97 3.36
N SER A 18 11.61 6.26 3.09
CA SER A 18 11.33 7.30 4.08
C SER A 18 10.18 8.14 3.58
N ALA A 19 9.28 8.50 4.49
CA ALA A 19 8.07 9.25 4.17
C ALA A 19 7.97 10.54 4.99
N ALA A 20 7.50 11.61 4.37
CA ALA A 20 6.97 12.78 5.06
C ALA A 20 5.46 12.62 5.22
N LEU A 21 4.94 12.81 6.44
CA LEU A 21 3.53 12.67 6.77
C LEU A 21 2.90 14.03 7.07
N LEU A 22 1.71 14.27 6.54
CA LEU A 22 0.87 15.42 6.86
C LEU A 22 -0.54 14.95 7.20
N LEU A 23 -1.12 15.45 8.30
CA LEU A 23 -2.53 15.30 8.59
C LEU A 23 -3.23 16.62 8.26
N LEU A 24 -4.09 16.62 7.25
CA LEU A 24 -4.80 17.82 6.79
C LEU A 24 -6.20 17.44 6.27
N GLY A 25 -7.22 18.19 6.69
CA GLY A 25 -8.59 17.96 6.23
C GLY A 25 -9.06 16.52 6.45
N ASP A 26 -8.73 15.95 7.62
CA ASP A 26 -9.13 14.60 8.01
C ASP A 26 -8.59 13.49 7.09
N ARG A 27 -7.39 13.72 6.54
CA ARG A 27 -6.68 12.77 5.68
C ARG A 27 -5.20 12.76 6.03
N ILE A 28 -4.62 11.56 6.02
CA ILE A 28 -3.18 11.36 6.16
C ILE A 28 -2.57 11.33 4.77
N PHE A 29 -1.68 12.26 4.49
CA PHE A 29 -0.88 12.30 3.27
C PHE A 29 0.51 11.77 3.59
N ALA A 30 0.98 10.76 2.88
CA ALA A 30 2.37 10.35 2.90
C ALA A 30 3.02 10.56 1.54
N LEU A 31 4.17 11.21 1.54
CA LEU A 31 5.06 11.28 0.37
C LEU A 31 6.29 10.43 0.68
N GLU A 32 6.44 9.31 0.00
CA GLU A 32 7.48 8.32 0.26
C GLU A 32 8.54 8.34 -0.84
N SER A 33 9.80 8.22 -0.44
CA SER A 33 10.93 8.12 -1.37
C SER A 33 11.81 6.94 -1.00
N GLU A 34 12.30 6.24 -2.03
CA GLU A 34 13.35 5.24 -1.85
C GLU A 34 14.68 5.96 -1.60
N ILE A 35 15.36 5.67 -0.50
CA ILE A 35 16.46 6.52 -0.03
C ILE A 35 17.86 6.04 -0.46
N LEU A 36 18.01 4.78 -0.88
CA LEU A 36 19.33 4.23 -1.21
C LEU A 36 19.74 4.56 -2.65
N LEU A 37 18.83 4.35 -3.59
CA LEU A 37 19.04 4.57 -5.02
C LEU A 37 18.32 5.83 -5.51
N LYS A 38 17.34 6.35 -4.74
CA LYS A 38 16.56 7.55 -5.09
C LYS A 38 15.84 7.41 -6.42
N THR A 39 15.40 6.20 -6.72
CA THR A 39 14.83 5.85 -8.03
C THR A 39 13.31 5.98 -8.09
N SER A 40 12.63 6.13 -6.97
CA SER A 40 11.18 6.12 -6.92
C SER A 40 10.64 7.04 -5.82
N ILE A 41 9.53 7.69 -6.17
CA ILE A 41 8.66 8.43 -5.26
C ILE A 41 7.24 7.87 -5.39
N THR A 42 6.55 7.74 -4.27
CA THR A 42 5.13 7.37 -4.20
C THR A 42 4.41 8.35 -3.28
N GLN A 43 3.11 8.53 -3.52
CA GLN A 43 2.25 9.32 -2.65
C GLN A 43 1.05 8.47 -2.27
N VAL A 44 0.69 8.46 -0.99
CA VAL A 44 -0.54 7.84 -0.50
C VAL A 44 -1.39 8.86 0.25
N ILE A 45 -2.71 8.78 0.07
CA ILE A 45 -3.70 9.54 0.82
C ILE A 45 -4.60 8.52 1.51
N LEU A 46 -4.67 8.55 2.83
CA LEU A 46 -5.44 7.61 3.66
C LEU A 46 -6.52 8.36 4.44
N TYR A 47 -7.69 7.73 4.58
CA TYR A 47 -8.65 8.10 5.61
C TYR A 47 -8.12 7.65 6.99
N PRO A 48 -8.18 8.50 8.02
CA PRO A 48 -8.02 8.09 9.40
C PRO A 48 -9.16 7.13 9.79
N SER A 49 -8.92 6.29 10.79
CA SER A 49 -10.01 5.49 11.37
C SER A 49 -10.60 6.25 12.55
N TYR A 50 -11.91 6.55 12.51
CA TYR A 50 -12.65 7.14 13.65
C TYR A 50 -13.43 6.10 14.46
N GLN A 51 -13.24 4.82 14.16
CA GLN A 51 -13.81 3.74 14.94
C GLN A 51 -13.05 3.54 16.25
N THR A 52 -13.75 3.06 17.29
CA THR A 52 -13.17 2.82 18.64
C THR A 52 -12.00 1.81 18.62
N SER A 53 -11.95 0.94 17.61
CA SER A 53 -10.81 0.10 17.30
C SER A 53 -10.27 0.46 15.91
N VAL A 54 -9.05 0.97 15.83
CA VAL A 54 -8.33 1.15 14.56
C VAL A 54 -8.01 -0.24 14.00
N ALA A 55 -8.83 -0.72 13.07
CA ALA A 55 -8.58 -1.97 12.37
C ALA A 55 -7.77 -1.71 11.10
N TYR A 56 -8.20 -0.73 10.32
CA TYR A 56 -7.68 -0.46 8.97
C TYR A 56 -7.57 1.04 8.70
N LEU A 57 -6.59 1.40 7.86
CA LEU A 57 -6.59 2.67 7.12
C LEU A 57 -6.73 2.34 5.65
N VAL A 58 -7.65 2.99 4.95
CA VAL A 58 -7.89 2.79 3.52
C VAL A 58 -7.63 4.08 2.76
N GLY A 59 -7.14 3.95 1.54
CA GLY A 59 -6.88 5.11 0.71
C GLY A 59 -6.36 4.77 -0.67
N ILE A 60 -5.79 5.78 -1.33
CA ILE A 60 -5.25 5.65 -2.69
C ILE A 60 -3.76 5.93 -2.66
N GLN A 61 -2.98 5.00 -3.21
CA GLN A 61 -1.57 5.20 -3.50
C GLN A 61 -1.37 5.48 -4.98
N THR A 62 -0.48 6.41 -5.29
CA THR A 62 -0.01 6.73 -6.64
C THR A 62 1.50 6.66 -6.71
N GLY A 63 2.02 6.31 -7.88
CA GLY A 63 3.46 6.25 -8.10
C GLY A 63 3.82 5.76 -9.48
N MET A 64 5.12 5.56 -9.70
CA MET A 64 5.63 4.97 -10.93
C MET A 64 6.12 3.54 -10.66
N PRO A 65 5.45 2.50 -11.17
CA PRO A 65 5.94 1.14 -11.10
C PRO A 65 7.25 1.01 -11.87
N LEU A 66 8.27 0.45 -11.23
CA LEU A 66 9.58 0.23 -11.84
C LEU A 66 9.54 -0.78 -12.99
N LEU A 67 8.59 -1.73 -12.98
CA LEU A 67 8.54 -2.87 -13.91
C LEU A 67 7.62 -2.68 -15.12
N ARG A 68 6.61 -1.79 -15.05
CA ARG A 68 5.61 -1.60 -16.12
C ARG A 68 5.80 -0.30 -16.90
N GLY A 69 7.05 -0.04 -17.34
CA GLY A 69 7.34 1.04 -18.28
C GLY A 69 7.20 2.46 -17.73
N ARG A 70 7.38 2.67 -16.41
CA ARG A 70 7.34 3.99 -15.74
C ARG A 70 6.07 4.81 -15.99
N ARG A 71 4.96 4.16 -16.36
CA ARG A 71 3.67 4.85 -16.46
C ARG A 71 3.16 5.13 -15.06
N PRO A 72 2.69 6.36 -14.74
CA PRO A 72 2.01 6.61 -13.49
C PRO A 72 0.83 5.64 -13.33
N ALA A 73 0.67 5.14 -12.11
CA ALA A 73 -0.43 4.25 -11.75
C ALA A 73 -0.98 4.67 -10.39
N ALA A 74 -2.25 4.31 -10.17
CA ALA A 74 -2.95 4.47 -8.91
C ALA A 74 -3.56 3.12 -8.50
N SER A 75 -3.62 2.88 -7.20
CA SER A 75 -4.32 1.73 -6.63
C SER A 75 -4.93 2.07 -5.28
N VAL A 76 -6.05 1.45 -4.96
CA VAL A 76 -6.57 1.38 -3.60
C VAL A 76 -5.60 0.57 -2.75
N VAL A 77 -5.32 1.05 -1.54
CA VAL A 77 -4.44 0.41 -0.56
C VAL A 77 -5.11 0.38 0.81
N LEU A 78 -4.77 -0.64 1.59
CA LEU A 78 -5.25 -0.83 2.95
C LEU A 78 -4.08 -1.15 3.87
N LEU A 79 -4.00 -0.47 5.01
CA LEU A 79 -3.02 -0.73 6.06
C LEU A 79 -3.74 -1.30 7.28
N GLU A 80 -3.42 -2.54 7.62
CA GLU A 80 -3.94 -3.18 8.83
C GLU A 80 -3.12 -2.81 10.06
N TYR A 81 -3.81 -2.53 11.16
CA TYR A 81 -3.16 -2.24 12.43
C TYR A 81 -2.68 -3.54 13.10
N LEU A 82 -1.36 -3.73 13.14
CA LEU A 82 -0.73 -4.92 13.75
C LEU A 82 -0.59 -4.85 15.29
N GLY A 83 -1.13 -3.81 15.93
CA GLY A 83 -0.99 -3.57 17.37
C GLY A 83 0.19 -2.67 17.75
N ARG A 84 0.32 -2.36 19.04
CA ARG A 84 1.40 -1.52 19.58
C ARG A 84 2.75 -2.23 19.69
N SER A 85 2.72 -3.57 19.76
CA SER A 85 3.91 -4.42 19.81
C SER A 85 3.79 -5.47 18.73
N VAL A 86 4.72 -5.43 17.77
CA VAL A 86 4.69 -6.26 16.57
C VAL A 86 5.88 -7.20 16.55
N ASP A 87 5.63 -8.50 16.41
CA ASP A 87 6.68 -9.44 16.00
C ASP A 87 7.00 -9.20 14.53
N GLN A 88 8.03 -8.39 14.29
CA GLN A 88 8.44 -7.98 12.95
C GLN A 88 8.83 -9.18 12.07
N ARG A 89 9.41 -10.24 12.63
CA ARG A 89 9.82 -11.41 11.83
C ARG A 89 8.61 -12.19 11.37
N LYS A 90 7.63 -12.37 12.26
CA LYS A 90 6.36 -13.00 11.92
C LYS A 90 5.61 -12.18 10.86
N ALA A 91 5.50 -10.86 11.05
CA ALA A 91 4.83 -9.97 10.11
C ALA A 91 5.50 -9.99 8.72
N LEU A 92 6.82 -9.87 8.65
CA LEU A 92 7.55 -9.90 7.38
C LEU A 92 7.47 -11.25 6.65
N ARG A 93 7.30 -12.36 7.37
CA ARG A 93 7.09 -13.69 6.75
C ARG A 93 5.72 -13.82 6.11
N ALA A 94 4.74 -13.04 6.55
CA ALA A 94 3.41 -12.97 5.96
C ALA A 94 3.34 -12.01 4.76
N CYS A 95 4.40 -11.24 4.49
CA CYS A 95 4.46 -10.39 3.30
C CYS A 95 4.87 -11.21 2.08
N GLY A 96 4.22 -10.95 0.94
CA GLY A 96 4.50 -11.63 -0.31
C GLY A 96 3.68 -11.05 -1.45
N LEU A 97 3.85 -11.65 -2.63
CA LEU A 97 2.94 -11.46 -3.74
C LEU A 97 1.85 -12.52 -3.62
N PHE A 98 0.60 -12.08 -3.75
CA PHE A 98 -0.57 -12.94 -3.67
C PHE A 98 -1.31 -12.86 -5.00
N ASP A 99 -1.90 -13.98 -5.41
CA ASP A 99 -2.86 -13.99 -6.50
C ASP A 99 -4.16 -13.30 -6.07
N GLU A 100 -4.92 -12.78 -7.03
CA GLU A 100 -6.17 -12.03 -6.78
C GLU A 100 -7.19 -12.82 -5.93
N THR A 101 -7.17 -14.15 -6.03
CA THR A 101 -8.09 -15.06 -5.34
C THR A 101 -7.43 -15.82 -4.19
N ASP A 102 -6.21 -15.45 -3.79
CA ASP A 102 -5.46 -16.16 -2.75
C ASP A 102 -6.22 -16.14 -1.41
N PRO A 103 -6.51 -17.31 -0.81
CA PRO A 103 -7.25 -17.41 0.44
C PRO A 103 -6.47 -16.88 1.66
N ALA A 104 -5.17 -16.60 1.54
CA ALA A 104 -4.38 -15.98 2.60
C ALA A 104 -4.81 -14.53 2.91
N ILE A 105 -5.51 -13.87 1.98
CA ILE A 105 -6.10 -12.54 2.18
C ILE A 105 -7.58 -12.71 2.53
N ASP A 106 -8.07 -12.02 3.56
CA ASP A 106 -9.49 -12.03 3.91
C ASP A 106 -10.36 -11.52 2.75
N ALA A 107 -11.56 -12.10 2.58
CA ALA A 107 -12.46 -11.75 1.48
C ALA A 107 -12.95 -10.29 1.55
N GLY A 108 -13.17 -9.77 2.76
CA GLY A 108 -13.51 -8.37 2.98
C GLY A 108 -12.37 -7.45 2.56
N ILE A 109 -11.14 -7.77 2.98
CA ILE A 109 -9.95 -7.02 2.56
C ILE A 109 -9.81 -7.01 1.04
N ARG A 110 -9.97 -8.17 0.37
CA ARG A 110 -9.92 -8.25 -1.11
C ARG A 110 -10.96 -7.33 -1.76
N ALA A 111 -12.19 -7.33 -1.26
CA ALA A 111 -13.24 -6.47 -1.79
C ALA A 111 -12.87 -4.97 -1.64
N MET A 112 -12.26 -4.59 -0.53
CA MET A 112 -11.87 -3.21 -0.24
C MET A 112 -10.70 -2.70 -1.09
N ILE A 113 -9.71 -3.55 -1.41
CA ILE A 113 -8.52 -3.15 -2.18
C ILE A 113 -8.67 -3.34 -3.70
N THR A 114 -9.84 -3.81 -4.16
CA THR A 114 -10.08 -4.04 -5.58
C THR A 114 -10.17 -2.71 -6.35
N ASN A 115 -9.30 -2.53 -7.35
CA ASN A 115 -9.30 -1.33 -8.19
C ASN A 115 -10.47 -1.38 -9.18
N ARG A 116 -11.55 -0.66 -8.88
CA ARG A 116 -12.73 -0.58 -9.75
C ARG A 116 -13.09 0.87 -10.06
N ILE A 117 -13.25 1.15 -11.35
CA ILE A 117 -13.89 2.37 -11.85
C ILE A 117 -15.24 1.95 -12.42
N PRO A 118 -16.36 2.27 -11.77
CA PRO A 118 -17.70 1.94 -12.26
C PRO A 118 -17.97 2.46 -13.67
N ALA A 119 -18.82 1.75 -14.42
CA ALA A 119 -19.23 2.21 -15.74
C ALA A 119 -19.93 3.57 -15.64
N GLY A 120 -19.54 4.51 -16.51
CA GLY A 120 -20.05 5.88 -16.48
C GLY A 120 -19.29 6.83 -15.55
N THR A 121 -18.29 6.34 -14.79
CA THR A 121 -17.35 7.19 -14.04
C THR A 121 -15.95 7.14 -14.66
N PHE A 122 -15.10 8.06 -14.23
CA PHE A 122 -13.75 8.24 -14.76
C PHE A 122 -12.67 8.35 -13.68
N VAL A 123 -13.07 8.20 -12.41
CA VAL A 123 -12.21 8.43 -11.24
C VAL A 123 -12.10 7.12 -10.44
N LEU A 124 -10.88 6.79 -10.02
CA LEU A 124 -10.65 5.75 -9.03
C LEU A 124 -10.91 6.35 -7.66
N GLU A 125 -11.86 5.79 -6.94
CA GLU A 125 -12.31 6.26 -5.63
C GLU A 125 -12.33 5.09 -4.64
N THR A 126 -12.26 5.41 -3.35
CA THR A 126 -12.39 4.46 -2.25
C THR A 126 -13.14 5.13 -1.11
N GLU A 127 -13.84 4.33 -0.32
CA GLU A 127 -14.67 4.78 0.79
C GLU A 127 -13.91 4.73 2.11
N GLU A 128 -14.35 5.57 3.04
CA GLU A 128 -13.95 5.45 4.44
C GLU A 128 -14.60 4.21 5.06
N VAL A 129 -13.93 3.61 6.06
CA VAL A 129 -14.32 2.35 6.69
C VAL A 129 -14.63 2.56 8.16
#